data_AF-A0A2H4YCQ6-F1
#
_entry.id   AF-A0A2H4YCQ6-F1
#
_cell.length_a   1.000
_cell.length_b   1.000
_cell.length_c   1.000
_cell.angle_alpha   90.00
_cell.angle_beta   90.00
_cell.angle_gamma   90.00
#
_symmetry.space_group_name_H-M   'P 1'
#
loop_
_entity.id
_entity.type
_entity.pdbx_description
1 polymer ?
#
loop_
_entity_poly.entity_id
_entity_poly.type
_entity_poly.pdbx_seq_one_letter_code
_entity_poly.pdbx_strand_id
1 'polypeptide(L)'
;FTEFMEQRGPGHTVGSAKIYEKGFLDYMEDIQKSLDSLDYMNDVEALDKKNELQGMKLACEAVIILGERYAAYARELAEKETDAKRKAELLQIAANCDVVPAHKPQTYWQAIQMYWFV
;
A
#
# COMPACT_ATOMS: atom_id res chain seq x y z
N PHE A 1 35.88 -11.88 0.10
CA PHE A 1 35.14 -10.62 -0.09
C PHE A 1 33.83 -11.00 -0.73
N THR A 2 32.79 -11.25 0.05
CA THR A 2 31.43 -11.40 -0.49
C THR A 2 30.79 -10.03 -0.40
N GLU A 3 30.58 -9.40 -1.56
CA GLU A 3 29.93 -8.10 -1.77
C GLU A 3 28.46 -8.12 -1.31
N PHE A 4 28.23 -8.35 -0.02
CA PHE A 4 26.91 -8.15 0.57
C PHE A 4 26.63 -6.64 0.56
N MET A 5 25.47 -6.25 0.02
CA MET A 5 24.96 -4.87 -0.17
C MET A 5 25.42 -4.10 -1.40
N GLU A 6 26.37 -4.58 -2.21
CA GLU A 6 26.78 -3.87 -3.43
C GLU A 6 25.87 -4.15 -4.63
N GLN A 7 25.24 -5.34 -4.65
CA GLN A 7 24.42 -5.80 -5.76
C GLN A 7 22.92 -5.94 -5.43
N ARG A 8 22.55 -5.75 -4.15
CA ARG A 8 21.18 -5.97 -3.64
C ARG A 8 20.89 -5.04 -2.47
N GLY A 9 19.62 -4.65 -2.31
CA GLY A 9 19.16 -4.00 -1.08
C GLY A 9 19.24 -4.94 0.14
N PRO A 10 19.28 -4.42 1.38
CA PRO A 10 19.44 -5.24 2.58
C PRO A 10 18.39 -6.33 2.73
N GLY A 11 17.12 -5.96 2.54
CA GLY A 11 16.00 -6.89 2.44
C GLY A 11 15.96 -7.93 3.55
N HIS A 12 15.62 -9.18 3.19
CA HIS A 12 15.50 -10.33 4.08
C HIS A 12 14.64 -10.03 5.33
N THR A 13 13.50 -9.38 5.10
CA THR A 13 12.47 -9.09 6.11
C THR A 13 11.20 -9.88 5.79
N VAL A 14 10.28 -9.95 6.75
CA VAL A 14 8.98 -10.62 6.61
C VAL A 14 7.88 -9.60 6.91
N GLY A 15 6.83 -9.63 6.08
CA GLY A 15 5.66 -8.77 6.24
C GLY A 15 4.97 -8.95 7.60
N SER A 16 4.23 -7.92 8.02
CA SER A 16 3.50 -7.92 9.28
C SER A 16 2.02 -8.23 9.07
N ALA A 17 1.38 -8.84 10.07
CA ALA A 17 -0.08 -9.03 10.08
C ALA A 17 -0.87 -7.70 10.03
N LYS A 18 -0.22 -6.57 10.35
CA LYS A 18 -0.87 -5.26 10.37
C LYS A 18 -1.46 -4.81 9.03
N ILE A 19 -1.01 -5.35 7.89
CA ILE A 19 -1.62 -5.07 6.57
C ILE A 19 -3.05 -5.63 6.46
N TYR A 20 -3.43 -6.54 7.34
CA TYR A 20 -4.79 -7.10 7.42
C TYR A 20 -5.67 -6.34 8.41
N GLU A 21 -5.08 -5.54 9.30
CA GLU A 21 -5.77 -4.79 10.35
C GLU A 21 -6.08 -3.35 9.93
N LYS A 22 -5.20 -2.75 9.11
CA LYS A 22 -5.26 -1.37 8.64
C LYS A 22 -5.02 -1.27 7.13
N GLY A 23 -5.70 -0.33 6.49
CA GLY A 23 -5.37 0.13 5.14
C GLY A 23 -4.31 1.23 5.15
N PHE A 24 -3.78 1.57 3.98
CA PHE A 24 -2.77 2.63 3.86
C PHE A 24 -3.31 4.03 4.17
N LEU A 25 -4.61 4.28 4.02
CA LEU A 25 -5.22 5.52 4.48
C LEU A 25 -5.15 5.67 6.01
N ASP A 26 -5.35 4.57 6.74
CA ASP A 26 -5.25 4.58 8.20
C ASP A 26 -3.79 4.81 8.66
N TYR A 27 -2.80 4.38 7.88
CA TYR A 27 -1.39 4.69 8.15
C TYR A 27 -1.05 6.14 7.82
N MET A 28 -1.59 6.71 6.75
CA MET A 28 -1.43 8.14 6.46
C MET A 28 -1.99 9.02 7.59
N GLU A 29 -3.10 8.61 8.21
CA GLU A 29 -3.65 9.31 9.39
C GLU A 29 -2.68 9.24 10.59
N ASP A 30 -2.14 8.05 10.90
CA ASP A 30 -1.15 7.89 11.97
C ASP A 30 0.13 8.68 11.72
N ILE A 31 0.61 8.68 10.47
CA ILE A 31 1.78 9.47 10.04
C ILE A 31 1.50 10.96 10.22
N GLN A 32 0.32 11.44 9.82
CA GLN A 32 -0.06 12.84 9.99
C GLN A 32 -0.14 13.24 11.46
N LYS A 33 -0.75 12.42 12.32
CA LYS A 33 -0.76 12.63 13.77
C LYS A 33 0.65 12.70 14.35
N SER A 34 1.55 11.84 13.85
CA SER A 34 2.96 11.84 14.27
C SER A 34 3.68 13.12 13.84
N LEU A 35 3.49 13.56 12.60
CA LEU A 35 4.01 14.83 12.08
C LEU A 35 3.52 16.04 12.89
N ASP A 36 2.23 16.07 13.22
CA ASP A 36 1.61 17.16 13.97
C ASP A 36 2.10 17.22 15.43
N SER A 37 2.63 16.10 15.94
CA SER A 37 3.13 15.99 17.32
C SER A 37 4.63 16.25 17.49
N LEU A 38 5.36 16.58 16.42
CA LEU A 38 6.81 16.79 16.48
C LEU A 38 7.18 18.00 17.33
N ASP A 39 8.08 17.78 18.30
CA ASP A 39 8.63 18.84 19.16
C ASP A 39 9.93 19.41 18.60
N TYR A 40 9.82 20.43 17.76
CA TYR A 40 10.99 21.10 17.18
C TYR A 40 11.85 21.88 18.18
N MET A 41 11.38 22.10 19.41
CA MET A 41 12.12 22.88 20.40
C MET A 41 13.01 22.01 21.28
N ASN A 42 12.59 20.77 21.57
CA ASN A 42 13.30 19.89 22.51
C ASN A 42 13.75 18.55 21.90
N ASP A 43 13.25 18.16 20.73
CA ASP A 43 13.69 16.94 20.04
C ASP A 43 14.72 17.26 18.94
N VAL A 44 15.98 16.93 19.20
CA VAL A 44 17.09 17.15 18.26
C VAL A 44 16.94 16.36 16.96
N GLU A 45 16.12 15.30 16.94
CA GLU A 45 15.85 14.47 15.76
C GLU A 45 14.56 14.89 15.02
N ALA A 46 13.88 15.95 15.46
CA ALA A 46 12.57 16.32 14.92
C ALA A 46 12.58 16.53 13.39
N LEU A 47 13.66 17.07 12.83
CA LEU A 47 13.81 17.25 11.38
C LEU A 47 13.98 15.92 10.64
N ASP A 48 14.77 14.99 11.17
CA ASP A 48 14.99 13.68 10.56
C ASP A 48 13.70 12.84 10.62
N LYS A 49 13.00 12.86 11.77
CA LYS A 49 11.69 12.24 11.94
C LYS A 49 10.67 12.81 10.94
N LYS A 50 10.66 14.13 10.75
CA LYS A 50 9.79 14.76 9.75
C LYS A 50 10.07 14.22 8.35
N ASN A 51 11.33 14.17 7.94
CA ASN A 51 11.71 13.74 6.59
C ASN A 51 11.32 12.27 6.35
N GLU A 52 11.58 11.39 7.32
CA GLU A 52 11.19 9.98 7.26
C GLU A 52 9.67 9.82 7.17
N LEU A 53 8.91 10.50 8.04
CA LEU A 53 7.45 10.46 8.04
C LEU A 53 6.85 10.98 6.71
N GLN A 54 7.44 12.02 6.13
CA GLN A 54 7.04 12.50 4.80
C GLN A 54 7.31 11.47 3.71
N GLY A 55 8.46 10.79 3.75
CA GLY A 55 8.78 9.68 2.86
C GLY A 55 7.78 8.53 2.98
N MET A 56 7.45 8.13 4.21
CA MET A 56 6.44 7.09 4.48
C MET A 56 5.06 7.49 3.95
N LYS A 57 4.64 8.75 4.12
CA LYS A 57 3.35 9.25 3.60
C LYS A 57 3.28 9.12 2.08
N LEU A 58 4.33 9.54 1.37
CA LEU A 58 4.41 9.42 -0.09
C LEU A 58 4.40 7.95 -0.55
N ALA A 59 5.06 7.05 0.19
CA ALA A 59 5.01 5.62 -0.11
C ALA A 59 3.59 5.03 0.05
N CYS A 60 2.86 5.46 1.08
CA CYS A 60 1.45 5.08 1.26
C CYS A 60 0.58 5.59 0.10
N GLU A 61 0.74 6.85 -0.32
CA GLU A 61 0.02 7.42 -1.46
C GLU A 61 0.32 6.64 -2.76
N ALA A 62 1.59 6.28 -3.00
CA ALA A 62 1.99 5.56 -4.20
C ALA A 62 1.34 4.17 -4.32
N VAL A 63 1.25 3.41 -3.22
CA VAL A 63 0.63 2.07 -3.25
C VAL A 63 -0.89 2.14 -3.35
N ILE A 64 -1.53 3.20 -2.83
CA ILE A 64 -2.95 3.45 -3.05
C ILE A 64 -3.22 3.69 -4.54
N ILE A 65 -2.43 4.57 -5.17
CA ILE A 65 -2.52 4.84 -6.61
C ILE A 65 -2.33 3.56 -7.44
N LEU A 66 -1.46 2.64 -7.01
CA LEU A 66 -1.32 1.33 -7.66
C LEU A 66 -2.64 0.56 -7.69
N GLY A 67 -3.33 0.46 -6.54
CA GLY A 67 -4.63 -0.19 -6.43
C GLY A 67 -5.70 0.46 -7.32
N GLU A 68 -5.79 1.79 -7.27
CA GLU A 68 -6.73 2.57 -8.10
C GLU A 68 -6.51 2.34 -9.61
N ARG A 69 -5.24 2.34 -10.04
CA ARG A 69 -4.89 2.08 -11.45
C ARG A 69 -5.25 0.67 -11.89
N TYR A 70 -5.01 -0.33 -11.04
CA TYR A 70 -5.41 -1.70 -11.34
C TYR A 70 -6.92 -1.88 -11.36
N ALA A 71 -7.65 -1.20 -10.47
CA ALA A 71 -9.10 -1.21 -10.49
C ALA A 71 -9.66 -0.61 -11.80
N ALA A 72 -9.13 0.54 -12.23
CA ALA A 72 -9.51 1.18 -13.49
C ALA A 72 -9.20 0.27 -14.69
N TYR A 73 -8.00 -0.30 -14.74
CA TYR A 73 -7.59 -1.17 -15.84
C TYR A 73 -8.38 -2.48 -15.90
N ALA A 74 -8.70 -3.08 -14.75
CA ALA A 74 -9.53 -4.29 -14.71
C ALA A 74 -10.94 -4.02 -15.25
N ARG A 75 -11.53 -2.83 -14.98
CA ARG A 75 -12.80 -2.43 -15.60
C ARG A 75 -12.67 -2.24 -17.11
N GLU A 76 -11.62 -1.58 -17.58
CA GLU A 76 -11.36 -1.40 -19.01
C GLU A 76 -11.26 -2.75 -19.75
N LEU A 77 -10.59 -3.74 -19.15
CA LEU A 77 -10.52 -5.10 -19.70
C LEU A 77 -11.89 -5.78 -19.68
N ALA A 78 -12.66 -5.63 -18.61
CA ALA A 78 -14.00 -6.22 -18.48
C ALA A 78 -14.99 -5.68 -19.53
N GLU A 79 -14.84 -4.42 -19.95
CA GLU A 79 -15.66 -3.83 -21.02
C GLU A 79 -15.39 -4.47 -22.39
N LYS A 80 -14.15 -4.88 -22.65
CA LYS A 80 -13.70 -5.48 -23.91
C LYS A 80 -13.83 -7.00 -23.93
N GLU A 81 -14.07 -7.63 -22.79
CA GLU A 81 -14.15 -9.07 -22.64
C GLU A 81 -15.50 -9.64 -23.12
N THR A 82 -15.44 -10.72 -23.89
CA THR A 82 -16.60 -11.40 -24.46
C THR A 82 -17.01 -12.63 -23.66
N ASP A 83 -16.06 -13.30 -22.99
CA ASP A 83 -16.37 -14.42 -22.10
C ASP A 83 -17.00 -13.90 -20.79
N ALA A 84 -18.25 -14.28 -20.55
CA ALA A 84 -19.01 -13.78 -19.41
C ALA A 84 -18.36 -14.14 -18.06
N LYS A 85 -17.72 -15.30 -17.96
CA LYS A 85 -17.04 -15.73 -16.74
C LYS A 85 -15.81 -14.86 -16.49
N ARG A 86 -14.96 -14.66 -17.51
CA ARG A 86 -13.76 -13.82 -17.40
C ARG A 86 -14.10 -12.37 -17.10
N LYS A 87 -15.17 -11.85 -17.70
CA LYS A 87 -15.69 -10.51 -17.39
C LYS A 87 -16.06 -10.36 -15.92
N ALA A 88 -16.75 -11.35 -15.35
CA ALA A 88 -17.10 -11.35 -13.93
C ALA A 88 -15.85 -11.39 -13.03
N GLU A 89 -14.83 -12.18 -13.39
CA GLU A 89 -13.55 -12.20 -12.68
C GLU A 89 -12.84 -10.84 -12.69
N LEU A 90 -12.81 -10.16 -13.84
CA LEU A 90 -12.20 -8.83 -13.98
C LEU A 90 -12.93 -7.77 -13.15
N LEU A 91 -14.26 -7.81 -13.13
CA LEU A 91 -15.06 -6.93 -12.27
C LEU A 91 -14.82 -7.24 -10.79
N GLN A 92 -14.62 -8.51 -10.42
CA GLN A 92 -14.27 -8.88 -9.05
C GLN A 92 -12.86 -8.40 -8.65
N ILE A 93 -11.89 -8.43 -9.58
CA ILE A 93 -10.56 -7.85 -9.37
C ILE A 93 -10.68 -6.35 -9.12
N ALA A 94 -11.46 -5.63 -9.95
CA ALA A 94 -11.69 -4.21 -9.77
C ALA A 94 -12.31 -3.90 -8.40
N ALA A 95 -13.38 -4.62 -8.02
CA ALA A 95 -14.04 -4.47 -6.73
C ALA A 95 -13.12 -4.76 -5.53
N ASN A 96 -12.17 -5.68 -5.67
CA ASN A 96 -11.16 -5.91 -4.63
C ASN A 96 -10.18 -4.74 -4.53
N CYS A 97 -9.68 -4.26 -5.67
CA CYS A 97 -8.72 -3.15 -5.74
C CYS A 97 -9.32 -1.80 -5.33
N ASP A 98 -10.65 -1.64 -5.42
CA ASP A 98 -11.37 -0.48 -4.87
C ASP A 98 -11.32 -0.43 -3.33
N VAL A 99 -11.10 -1.58 -2.68
CA VAL A 99 -10.97 -1.66 -1.22
C VAL A 99 -9.50 -1.66 -0.82
N VAL A 100 -8.70 -2.59 -1.34
CA VAL A 100 -7.29 -2.74 -0.96
C VAL A 100 -6.38 -2.18 -2.05
N PRO A 101 -5.29 -1.46 -1.69
CA PRO A 101 -4.70 -1.39 -0.36
C PRO A 101 -5.12 -0.16 0.49
N ALA A 102 -5.97 0.72 -0.05
CA ALA A 102 -6.39 1.94 0.65
C ALA A 102 -7.05 1.68 2.00
N HIS A 103 -7.91 0.66 2.06
CA HIS A 103 -8.62 0.20 3.25
C HIS A 103 -8.19 -1.22 3.64
N LYS A 104 -8.48 -1.60 4.89
CA LYS A 104 -8.25 -2.97 5.36
C LYS A 104 -9.08 -3.99 4.56
N PRO A 105 -8.56 -5.21 4.32
CA PRO A 105 -9.32 -6.25 3.65
C PRO A 105 -10.53 -6.69 4.50
N GLN A 106 -11.64 -6.98 3.82
CA GLN A 106 -12.91 -7.44 4.43
C GLN A 106 -13.22 -8.89 4.02
N THR A 107 -12.54 -9.41 3.00
CA THR A 107 -12.69 -10.76 2.49
C THR A 107 -11.34 -11.45 2.33
N TYR A 108 -11.35 -12.77 2.23
CA TYR A 108 -10.14 -13.56 1.99
C TYR A 108 -9.44 -13.18 0.67
N TRP A 109 -10.22 -12.88 -0.38
CA TRP A 109 -9.66 -12.44 -1.67
C TRP A 109 -8.95 -11.09 -1.55
N GLN A 110 -9.55 -10.15 -0.81
CA GLN A 110 -8.92 -8.86 -0.54
C GLN A 110 -7.66 -9.01 0.30
N ALA A 111 -7.62 -9.95 1.27
CA ALA A 111 -6.42 -10.21 2.06
C ALA A 111 -5.26 -10.72 1.19
N ILE A 112 -5.53 -11.63 0.25
CA ILE A 112 -4.53 -12.09 -0.72
C ILE A 112 -4.09 -10.95 -1.63
N GLN A 113 -5.03 -10.16 -2.15
CA GLN A 113 -4.71 -9.04 -3.05
C GLN A 113 -3.90 -7.95 -2.34
N MET A 114 -4.19 -7.67 -1.06
CA MET A 114 -3.41 -6.77 -0.21
C MET A 114 -1.97 -7.26 -0.09
N TYR A 115 -1.78 -8.52 0.30
CA TYR A 115 -0.45 -9.13 0.40
C TYR A 115 0.30 -9.10 -0.94
N TRP A 116 -0.40 -9.25 -2.06
CA TRP A 116 0.23 -9.25 -3.38
C TRP A 116 0.67 -7.85 -3.86
N PHE A 117 0.04 -6.79 -3.35
CA PHE A 117 0.47 -5.42 -3.64
C PHE A 117 1.65 -4.95 -2.79
N VAL A 118 1.86 -5.55 -1.61
CA VAL A 118 2.89 -5.21 -0.62
C VAL A 118 4.15 -6.04 -0.83
#